data_AF-X1C0Z4-F1
#
_entry.id   AF-X1C0Z4-F1
#
_cell.length_a   1.000
_cell.length_b   1.000
_cell.length_c   1.000
_cell.angle_alpha   90.00
_cell.angle_beta   90.00
_cell.angle_gamma   90.00
#
_symmetry.space_group_name_H-M   'P 1'
#
loop_
_entity.id
_entity.type
_entity.pdbx_description
1 polymer ?
#
loop_
_entity_poly.entity_id
_entity_poly.type
_entity_poly.pdbx_seq_one_letter_code
_entity_poly.pdbx_strand_id
1 'polypeptide(L)'
;MAQLNSLMSSQNRERRIAAKEGAAKTFSEHEQSYAGALNAISGTRLALNKRRGVPGFLETSLRQSRIKNTTLKALMEAIEERISFGREVFKFRTTFLGIKDPGYVDLHAPLPLGGDTGPTWEEGVSLISSAFNSVYPALGTFFDELIEKKWVDHTPRDSKRPGGFCTGSLATRESRIFMTYKDTLNDVMTLAHEAGHAWHSRVLKDTRVLASRYPMTLAESASTFAERILTEGIMAADDYEESVKLVLLDAEVEHMLAFLLDLPVRFRFEEAVYERRQHGALSPSDLCNLMKDTQRQVFGDTL
;
A
#
# COMPACT_ATOMS: atom_id res chain seq x y z
N MET A 1 12.18 10.35 -1.74
CA MET A 1 10.95 9.57 -1.48
C MET A 1 11.05 8.73 -0.21
N ALA A 2 11.93 7.73 -0.14
CA ALA A 2 12.23 6.93 1.06
C ALA A 2 12.27 7.71 2.39
N GLN A 3 13.17 8.69 2.49
CA GLN A 3 13.34 9.53 3.69
C GLN A 3 12.11 10.41 3.95
N LEU A 4 11.48 10.93 2.89
CA LEU A 4 10.24 11.71 3.00
C LEU A 4 9.13 10.88 3.65
N ASN A 5 8.91 9.64 3.21
CA ASN A 5 7.88 8.77 3.77
C ASN A 5 8.12 8.49 5.27
N SER A 6 9.38 8.23 5.65
CA SER A 6 9.75 8.04 7.05
C SER A 6 9.50 9.29 7.92
N LEU A 7 9.67 10.49 7.36
CA LEU A 7 9.36 11.73 8.07
C LEU A 7 7.84 11.99 8.13
N MET A 8 7.12 11.62 7.08
CA MET A 8 5.66 11.71 7.01
C MET A 8 4.96 10.71 7.94
N SER A 9 5.62 9.63 8.34
CA SER A 9 5.13 8.67 9.35
C SER A 9 5.62 8.98 10.77
N SER A 10 6.18 10.17 11.02
CA SER A 10 6.64 10.58 12.35
C SER A 10 5.44 10.81 13.30
N GLN A 11 5.52 10.34 14.54
CA GLN A 11 4.55 10.68 15.60
C GLN A 11 4.51 12.21 15.86
N ASN A 12 5.67 12.88 15.76
CA ASN A 12 5.74 14.35 15.84
C ASN A 12 5.12 14.98 14.58
N ARG A 13 4.00 15.70 14.77
CA ARG A 13 3.24 16.37 13.70
C ARG A 13 4.02 17.50 13.03
N GLU A 14 4.81 18.28 13.76
CA GLU A 14 5.62 19.36 13.18
C GLU A 14 6.63 18.80 12.16
N ARG A 15 7.22 17.63 12.46
CA ARG A 15 8.08 16.94 11.49
C ARG A 15 7.33 16.53 10.24
N ARG A 16 6.09 16.03 10.37
CA ARG A 16 5.25 15.67 9.20
C ARG A 16 4.91 16.91 8.36
N ILE A 17 4.54 18.02 9.01
CA ILE A 17 4.23 19.29 8.33
C ILE A 17 5.46 19.81 7.59
N ALA A 18 6.62 19.90 8.26
CA ALA A 18 7.87 20.33 7.65
C ALA A 18 8.28 19.42 6.48
N ALA A 19 8.08 18.11 6.59
CA ALA A 19 8.34 17.15 5.53
C ALA A 19 7.42 17.39 4.30
N LYS A 20 6.13 17.60 4.53
CA LYS A 20 5.17 17.97 3.47
C LYS A 20 5.56 19.28 2.79
N GLU A 21 5.90 20.31 3.56
CA GLU A 21 6.26 21.63 3.02
C GLU A 21 7.55 21.58 2.21
N GLY A 22 8.58 20.88 2.73
CA GLY A 22 9.82 20.64 2.01
C GLY A 22 9.57 19.89 0.70
N ALA A 23 8.75 18.84 0.74
CA ALA A 23 8.36 18.10 -0.46
C ALA A 23 7.62 19.01 -1.46
N ALA A 24 6.61 19.76 -1.01
CA ALA A 24 5.84 20.66 -1.86
C ALA A 24 6.73 21.71 -2.54
N LYS A 25 7.69 22.29 -1.81
CA LYS A 25 8.68 23.20 -2.37
C LYS A 25 9.50 22.54 -3.48
N THR A 26 10.12 21.39 -3.20
CA THR A 26 10.93 20.67 -4.19
C THR A 26 10.11 20.23 -5.40
N PHE A 27 8.88 19.78 -5.21
CA PHE A 27 8.00 19.41 -6.32
C PHE A 27 7.61 20.64 -7.16
N SER A 28 7.38 21.80 -6.53
CA SER A 28 7.02 23.03 -7.23
C SER A 28 8.15 23.57 -8.11
N GLU A 29 9.41 23.41 -7.71
CA GLU A 29 10.59 23.80 -8.50
C GLU A 29 10.68 23.04 -9.84
N HIS A 30 9.99 21.90 -9.96
CA HIS A 30 9.99 21.04 -11.14
C HIS A 30 8.58 20.72 -11.66
N GLU A 31 7.57 21.52 -11.29
CA GLU A 31 6.16 21.23 -11.58
C GLU A 31 5.86 21.04 -13.07
N GLN A 32 6.54 21.81 -13.93
CA GLN A 32 6.38 21.73 -15.39
C GLN A 32 6.87 20.38 -15.93
N SER A 33 7.96 19.85 -15.38
CA SER A 33 8.49 18.53 -15.75
C SER A 33 7.53 17.42 -15.33
N TYR A 34 6.97 17.49 -14.12
CA TYR A 34 5.99 16.51 -13.65
C TYR A 34 4.69 16.56 -14.44
N ALA A 35 4.16 17.76 -14.72
CA ALA A 35 3.01 17.93 -15.59
C ALA A 35 3.29 17.39 -17.00
N GLY A 36 4.45 17.70 -17.57
CA GLY A 36 4.90 17.17 -18.85
C GLY A 36 4.92 15.63 -18.88
N ALA A 37 5.48 15.00 -17.84
CA ALA A 37 5.52 13.55 -17.71
C ALA A 37 4.11 12.94 -17.62
N LEU A 38 3.22 13.49 -16.78
CA LEU A 38 1.83 13.02 -16.67
C LEU A 38 1.07 13.16 -18.00
N ASN A 39 1.24 14.29 -18.69
CA ASN A 39 0.66 14.52 -20.01
C ASN A 39 1.20 13.56 -21.08
N ALA A 40 2.48 13.21 -21.01
CA ALA A 40 3.12 12.29 -21.92
C ALA A 40 2.62 10.85 -21.71
N ILE A 41 2.55 10.38 -20.46
CA ILE A 41 2.04 9.05 -20.12
C ILE A 41 0.58 8.91 -20.55
N SER A 42 -0.28 9.84 -20.09
CA SER A 42 -1.72 9.81 -20.38
C SER A 42 -2.01 10.00 -21.87
N GLY A 43 -1.36 10.97 -22.50
CA GLY A 43 -1.48 11.23 -23.94
C GLY A 43 -1.01 10.06 -24.80
N THR A 44 0.09 9.41 -24.43
CA THR A 44 0.59 8.21 -25.13
C THR A 44 -0.42 7.07 -25.03
N ARG A 45 -0.97 6.80 -23.84
CA ARG A 45 -1.98 5.75 -23.66
C ARG A 45 -3.22 6.04 -24.50
N LEU A 46 -3.76 7.26 -24.46
CA LEU A 46 -4.93 7.66 -25.25
C LEU A 46 -4.68 7.52 -26.77
N ALA A 47 -3.53 8.01 -27.24
CA ALA A 47 -3.17 7.93 -28.66
C ALA A 47 -2.99 6.48 -29.14
N LEU A 48 -2.32 5.64 -28.36
CA LEU A 48 -2.13 4.22 -28.69
C LEU A 48 -3.45 3.45 -28.65
N ASN A 49 -4.30 3.69 -27.65
CA ASN A 49 -5.60 3.03 -27.55
C ASN A 49 -6.48 3.39 -28.76
N LYS A 50 -6.53 4.67 -29.15
CA LYS A 50 -7.23 5.11 -30.35
C LYS A 50 -6.72 4.41 -31.62
N ARG A 51 -5.40 4.35 -31.81
CA ARG A 51 -4.78 3.70 -32.98
C ARG A 51 -5.00 2.18 -33.01
N ARG A 52 -5.14 1.55 -31.85
CA ARG A 52 -5.37 0.09 -31.70
C ARG A 52 -6.85 -0.29 -31.68
N GLY A 53 -7.77 0.67 -31.75
CA GLY A 53 -9.21 0.41 -31.60
C GLY A 53 -9.61 -0.05 -30.20
N VAL A 54 -8.83 0.28 -29.17
CA VAL A 54 -9.14 -0.03 -27.77
C VAL A 54 -10.04 1.07 -27.20
N PRO A 55 -11.28 0.75 -26.77
CA PRO A 55 -12.20 1.75 -26.26
C PRO A 55 -11.79 2.25 -24.87
N GLY A 56 -11.57 3.55 -24.72
CA GLY A 56 -11.30 4.18 -23.42
C GLY A 56 -9.91 3.88 -22.83
N PHE A 57 -9.59 4.55 -21.71
CA PHE A 57 -8.29 4.43 -21.06
C PHE A 57 -8.20 3.27 -20.05
N LEU A 58 -9.34 2.81 -19.52
CA LEU A 58 -9.41 1.71 -18.52
C LEU A 58 -9.30 0.31 -19.13
N GLU A 59 -9.65 0.13 -20.40
CA GLU A 59 -9.81 -1.20 -21.02
C GLU A 59 -8.56 -2.09 -20.92
N THR A 60 -7.37 -1.51 -21.11
CA THR A 60 -6.11 -2.26 -20.94
C THR A 60 -5.94 -2.75 -19.51
N SER A 61 -6.19 -1.88 -18.52
CA SER A 61 -6.08 -2.22 -17.10
C SER A 61 -7.11 -3.27 -16.69
N LEU A 62 -8.36 -3.16 -17.15
CA LEU A 62 -9.42 -4.15 -16.91
C LEU A 62 -9.02 -5.54 -17.43
N ARG A 63 -8.46 -5.61 -18.66
CA ARG A 63 -7.96 -6.86 -19.24
C ARG A 63 -6.79 -7.44 -18.47
N GLN A 64 -5.83 -6.60 -18.09
CA GLN A 64 -4.67 -7.04 -17.30
C GLN A 64 -5.10 -7.58 -15.94
N SER A 65 -6.06 -6.93 -15.29
CA SER A 65 -6.66 -7.35 -14.02
C SER A 65 -7.66 -8.49 -14.15
N ARG A 66 -8.01 -8.90 -15.38
CA ARG A 66 -9.00 -9.95 -15.69
C ARG A 66 -10.39 -9.68 -15.10
N ILE A 67 -10.81 -8.42 -15.08
CA ILE A 67 -12.12 -7.99 -14.59
C ILE A 67 -12.90 -7.27 -15.69
N LYS A 68 -14.23 -7.20 -15.51
CA LYS A 68 -15.10 -6.39 -16.37
C LYS A 68 -15.24 -4.98 -15.78
N ASN A 69 -15.60 -4.01 -16.62
CA ASN A 69 -15.92 -2.66 -16.16
C ASN A 69 -17.03 -2.66 -15.10
N THR A 70 -18.02 -3.55 -15.23
CA THR A 70 -19.09 -3.70 -14.24
C THR A 70 -18.58 -4.16 -12.87
N THR A 71 -17.52 -4.98 -12.83
CA THR A 71 -16.87 -5.40 -11.58
C THR A 71 -16.15 -4.23 -10.92
N LEU A 72 -15.39 -3.44 -11.69
CA LEU A 72 -14.73 -2.24 -11.17
C LEU A 72 -15.75 -1.22 -10.66
N LYS A 73 -16.82 -0.99 -11.42
CA LYS A 73 -17.90 -0.09 -11.02
C LYS A 73 -18.55 -0.52 -9.71
N ALA A 74 -18.88 -1.81 -9.57
CA ALA A 74 -19.46 -2.34 -8.32
C ALA A 74 -18.51 -2.18 -7.12
N LEU A 75 -17.20 -2.37 -7.31
CA LEU A 75 -16.19 -2.11 -6.28
C LEU A 75 -16.20 -0.63 -5.85
N MET A 76 -16.15 0.29 -6.82
CA MET A 76 -16.14 1.72 -6.53
C MET A 76 -17.43 2.20 -5.88
N GLU A 77 -18.59 1.64 -6.29
CA GLU A 77 -19.89 1.90 -5.64
C GLU A 77 -19.91 1.42 -4.19
N ALA A 78 -19.43 0.20 -3.92
CA ALA A 78 -19.35 -0.33 -2.55
C ALA A 78 -18.43 0.51 -1.64
N ILE A 79 -17.33 1.02 -2.20
CA ILE A 79 -16.45 1.97 -1.49
C ILE A 79 -17.19 3.29 -1.22
N GLU A 80 -17.85 3.86 -2.22
CA GLU A 80 -18.59 5.13 -2.09
C GLU A 80 -19.64 5.07 -0.97
N GLU A 81 -20.38 3.95 -0.87
CA GLU A 81 -21.34 3.68 0.19
C GLU A 81 -20.73 3.59 1.60
N ARG A 82 -19.39 3.55 1.72
CA ARG A 82 -18.65 3.47 2.99
C ARG A 82 -17.71 4.64 3.22
N ILE A 83 -17.64 5.62 2.32
CA ILE A 83 -16.80 6.81 2.49
C ILE A 83 -17.16 7.56 3.78
N SER A 84 -18.45 7.65 4.14
CA SER A 84 -18.87 8.29 5.40
C SER A 84 -18.26 7.62 6.63
N PHE A 85 -18.19 6.28 6.64
CA PHE A 85 -17.55 5.53 7.71
C PHE A 85 -16.04 5.77 7.74
N GLY A 86 -15.38 5.77 6.58
CA GLY A 86 -13.95 6.14 6.49
C GLY A 86 -13.67 7.53 7.07
N ARG A 87 -14.55 8.51 6.78
CA ARG A 87 -14.49 9.87 7.34
C ARG A 87 -14.68 9.89 8.86
N GLU A 88 -15.59 9.09 9.41
CA GLU A 88 -15.78 8.93 10.85
C GLU A 88 -14.54 8.37 11.53
N VAL A 89 -13.93 7.32 10.95
CA VAL A 89 -12.69 6.72 11.44
C VAL A 89 -11.54 7.72 11.40
N PHE A 90 -11.41 8.49 10.31
CA PHE A 90 -10.38 9.53 10.21
C PHE A 90 -10.56 10.61 11.29
N LYS A 91 -11.80 11.11 11.47
CA LYS A 91 -12.13 12.08 12.53
C LYS A 91 -11.87 11.54 13.92
N PHE A 92 -12.20 10.28 14.18
CA PHE A 92 -11.91 9.62 15.45
C PHE A 92 -10.40 9.62 15.71
N ARG A 93 -9.60 9.18 14.73
CA ARG A 93 -8.14 9.10 14.83
C ARG A 93 -7.51 10.48 15.07
N THR A 94 -7.92 11.50 14.32
CA THR A 94 -7.39 12.86 14.49
C THR A 94 -7.81 13.48 15.83
N THR A 95 -9.02 13.19 16.29
CA THR A 95 -9.50 13.60 17.62
C THR A 95 -8.69 12.95 18.73
N PHE A 96 -8.42 11.65 18.61
CA PHE A 96 -7.56 10.91 19.55
C PHE A 96 -6.15 11.50 19.62
N LEU A 97 -5.60 11.93 18.47
CA LEU A 97 -4.31 12.61 18.39
C LEU A 97 -4.34 14.09 18.82
N GLY A 98 -5.49 14.63 19.24
CA GLY A 98 -5.64 16.03 19.64
C GLY A 98 -5.52 17.04 18.49
N ILE A 99 -5.72 16.60 17.23
CA ILE A 99 -5.59 17.44 16.04
C ILE A 99 -6.95 18.07 15.70
N LYS A 100 -7.05 19.39 15.88
CA LYS A 100 -8.29 20.15 15.64
C LYS A 100 -8.59 20.41 14.17
N ASP A 101 -7.55 20.60 13.36
CA ASP A 101 -7.62 20.92 11.93
C ASP A 101 -6.71 19.96 11.16
N PRO A 102 -7.19 18.73 10.90
CA PRO A 102 -6.39 17.69 10.28
C PRO A 102 -6.23 17.94 8.79
N GLY A 103 -5.00 17.82 8.29
CA GLY A 103 -4.73 17.87 6.86
C GLY A 103 -4.46 16.48 6.29
N TYR A 104 -4.28 16.40 4.97
CA TYR A 104 -3.91 15.15 4.30
C TYR A 104 -2.57 14.54 4.83
N VAL A 105 -1.72 15.36 5.45
CA VAL A 105 -0.49 14.93 6.16
C VAL A 105 -0.78 14.06 7.40
N ASP A 106 -1.99 14.13 7.94
CA ASP A 106 -2.41 13.44 9.15
C ASP A 106 -3.12 12.11 8.85
N LEU A 107 -3.36 11.79 7.56
CA LEU A 107 -4.04 10.55 7.13
C LEU A 107 -3.37 9.29 7.68
N HIS A 108 -2.04 9.26 7.63
CA HIS A 108 -1.19 8.14 8.07
C HIS A 108 -0.43 8.46 9.36
N ALA A 109 -0.91 9.42 10.17
CA ALA A 109 -0.25 9.78 11.42
C ALA A 109 -0.33 8.60 12.42
N PRO A 110 0.79 8.01 12.84
CA PRO A 110 0.76 6.83 13.72
C PRO A 110 0.12 7.17 15.07
N LEU A 111 -0.62 6.21 15.64
CA LEU A 111 -1.14 6.35 17.00
C LEU A 111 -0.01 6.16 18.04
N PRO A 112 -0.04 6.89 19.17
CA PRO A 112 0.95 6.76 20.25
C PRO A 112 0.65 5.51 21.11
N LEU A 113 0.75 4.32 20.51
CA LEU A 113 0.39 3.04 21.14
C LEU A 113 1.54 2.38 21.92
N GLY A 114 2.65 3.11 22.10
CA GLY A 114 3.84 2.66 22.82
C GLY A 114 4.84 1.92 21.93
N GLY A 115 6.13 2.20 22.17
CA GLY A 115 7.27 1.51 21.54
C GLY A 115 7.72 2.10 20.20
N ASP A 116 8.74 2.96 20.21
CA ASP A 116 9.53 3.24 18.98
C ASP A 116 10.37 2.01 18.56
N THR A 117 10.50 1.03 19.47
CA THR A 117 11.21 -0.24 19.28
C THR A 117 10.21 -1.38 19.24
N GLY A 118 10.07 -1.98 18.06
CA GLY A 118 9.40 -3.26 17.86
C GLY A 118 10.33 -4.46 18.11
N PRO A 119 9.88 -5.67 17.75
CA PRO A 119 10.67 -6.88 17.94
C PRO A 119 11.92 -6.88 17.07
N THR A 120 13.01 -7.41 17.62
CA THR A 120 14.21 -7.77 16.84
C THR A 120 13.87 -8.69 15.67
N TRP A 121 14.76 -8.82 14.70
CA TRP A 121 14.57 -9.74 13.57
C TRP A 121 14.19 -11.16 14.02
N GLU A 122 14.90 -11.72 15.01
CA GLU A 122 14.66 -13.06 15.53
C GLU A 122 13.28 -13.17 16.21
N GLU A 123 12.91 -12.17 17.01
CA GLU A 123 11.60 -12.11 17.66
C GLU A 123 10.46 -11.96 16.63
N GLY A 124 10.64 -11.11 15.61
CA GLY A 124 9.67 -10.92 14.53
C GLY A 124 9.48 -12.17 13.68
N VAL A 125 10.56 -12.87 13.35
CA VAL A 125 10.51 -14.18 12.69
C VAL A 125 9.77 -15.20 13.55
N SER A 126 10.08 -15.27 14.84
CA SER A 126 9.40 -16.20 15.76
C SER A 126 7.92 -15.90 15.86
N LEU A 127 7.54 -14.61 15.91
CA LEU A 127 6.16 -14.17 15.95
C LEU A 127 5.38 -14.64 14.71
N ILE A 128 5.94 -14.40 13.52
CA ILE A 128 5.32 -14.79 12.25
C ILE A 128 5.23 -16.30 12.14
N SER A 129 6.31 -17.02 12.45
CA SER A 129 6.34 -18.48 12.42
C SER A 129 5.25 -19.08 13.31
N SER A 130 5.15 -18.64 14.56
CA SER A 130 4.12 -19.12 15.49
C SER A 130 2.70 -18.83 15.00
N ALA A 131 2.42 -17.60 14.57
CA ALA A 131 1.11 -17.22 14.08
C ALA A 131 0.71 -18.00 12.81
N PHE A 132 1.62 -18.10 11.84
CA PHE A 132 1.37 -18.83 10.60
C PHE A 132 1.20 -20.33 10.84
N ASN A 133 2.03 -20.95 11.68
CA ASN A 133 1.91 -22.37 12.00
C ASN A 133 0.62 -22.69 12.76
N SER A 134 0.13 -21.78 13.60
CA SER A 134 -1.14 -21.94 14.32
C SER A 134 -2.36 -21.85 13.41
N VAL A 135 -2.40 -20.84 12.53
CA VAL A 135 -3.59 -20.53 11.73
C VAL A 135 -3.60 -21.25 10.38
N TYR A 136 -2.46 -21.30 9.68
CA TYR A 136 -2.35 -21.92 8.36
C TYR A 136 -1.01 -22.67 8.19
N PRO A 137 -0.88 -23.88 8.76
CA PRO A 137 0.39 -24.60 8.90
C PRO A 137 1.22 -24.74 7.61
N ALA A 138 0.58 -24.85 6.45
CA ALA A 138 1.28 -24.97 5.17
C ALA A 138 2.10 -23.72 4.83
N LEU A 139 1.59 -22.52 5.14
CA LEU A 139 2.32 -21.26 5.02
C LEU A 139 3.40 -21.15 6.11
N GLY A 140 3.09 -21.55 7.35
CA GLY A 140 4.06 -21.53 8.46
C GLY A 140 5.29 -22.37 8.17
N THR A 141 5.10 -23.63 7.79
CA THR A 141 6.21 -24.52 7.39
C THR A 141 7.02 -23.95 6.23
N PHE A 142 6.36 -23.35 5.23
CA PHE A 142 7.09 -22.70 4.13
C PHE A 142 7.86 -21.46 4.57
N PHE A 143 7.30 -20.67 5.48
CA PHE A 143 7.97 -19.51 6.05
C PHE A 143 9.24 -19.95 6.82
N ASP A 144 9.15 -21.01 7.61
CA ASP A 144 10.30 -21.57 8.33
C ASP A 144 11.41 -22.01 7.36
N GLU A 145 11.06 -22.73 6.29
CA GLU A 145 12.00 -23.09 5.22
C GLU A 145 12.66 -21.86 4.56
N LEU A 146 11.89 -20.79 4.35
CA LEU A 146 12.34 -19.56 3.71
C LEU A 146 13.40 -18.85 4.59
N ILE A 147 13.19 -18.82 5.90
CA ILE A 147 14.14 -18.28 6.87
C ILE A 147 15.38 -19.17 6.97
N GLU A 148 15.23 -20.49 7.11
CA GLU A 148 16.35 -21.44 7.22
C GLU A 148 17.29 -21.33 6.02
N LYS A 149 16.73 -21.21 4.81
CA LYS A 149 17.49 -21.08 3.55
C LYS A 149 18.05 -19.67 3.32
N LYS A 150 17.84 -18.72 4.24
CA LYS A 150 18.29 -17.32 4.14
C LYS A 150 17.79 -16.64 2.86
N TRP A 151 16.51 -16.82 2.54
CA TRP A 151 15.89 -16.23 1.35
C TRP A 151 15.36 -14.80 1.56
N VAL A 152 15.60 -14.22 2.74
CA VAL A 152 15.33 -12.81 3.05
C VAL A 152 16.62 -12.00 3.14
N ASP A 153 16.77 -10.97 2.29
CA ASP A 153 17.77 -9.92 2.49
C ASP A 153 17.15 -8.82 3.35
N HIS A 154 17.22 -8.94 4.69
CA HIS A 154 16.55 -8.04 5.65
C HIS A 154 17.46 -6.95 6.24
N THR A 155 18.77 -7.19 6.34
CA THR A 155 19.70 -6.33 7.10
C THR A 155 19.78 -4.90 6.52
N PRO A 156 19.62 -3.84 7.34
CA PRO A 156 19.88 -2.46 6.93
C PRO A 156 21.35 -2.25 6.56
N ARG A 157 21.59 -1.51 5.49
CA ARG A 157 22.94 -1.10 5.07
C ARG A 157 22.87 0.19 4.27
N ASP A 158 23.98 0.92 4.22
CA ASP A 158 24.06 2.18 3.48
C ASP A 158 23.62 2.00 2.02
N SER A 159 22.84 2.95 1.52
CA SER A 159 22.25 2.94 0.17
C SER A 159 21.26 1.80 -0.14
N LYS A 160 20.94 0.91 0.82
CA LYS A 160 19.84 -0.04 0.65
C LYS A 160 18.51 0.70 0.68
N ARG A 161 17.63 0.37 -0.27
CA ARG A 161 16.29 0.98 -0.36
C ARG A 161 15.44 0.54 0.82
N PRO A 162 14.62 1.43 1.43
CA PRO A 162 13.63 1.01 2.41
C PRO A 162 12.45 0.29 1.75
N GLY A 163 11.58 -0.27 2.58
CA GLY A 163 10.41 -1.04 2.16
C GLY A 163 10.74 -2.52 1.93
N GLY A 164 9.74 -3.26 1.45
CA GLY A 164 9.83 -4.67 1.09
C GLY A 164 9.43 -4.92 -0.37
N PHE A 165 9.91 -6.02 -0.94
CA PHE A 165 9.29 -6.66 -2.10
C PHE A 165 9.67 -8.14 -2.18
N CYS A 166 8.80 -8.94 -2.79
CA CYS A 166 9.07 -10.32 -3.16
C CYS A 166 9.31 -10.42 -4.67
N THR A 167 10.30 -11.21 -5.05
CA THR A 167 10.56 -11.56 -6.45
C THR A 167 10.84 -13.05 -6.58
N GLY A 168 10.75 -13.60 -7.79
CA GLY A 168 10.96 -15.02 -8.04
C GLY A 168 11.71 -15.31 -9.32
N SER A 169 12.26 -16.51 -9.41
CA SER A 169 12.99 -17.00 -10.58
C SER A 169 12.26 -18.16 -11.24
N LEU A 170 11.98 -18.05 -12.53
CA LEU A 170 11.40 -19.15 -13.30
C LEU A 170 12.36 -20.34 -13.45
N ALA A 171 13.68 -20.10 -13.37
CA ALA A 171 14.69 -21.13 -13.54
C ALA A 171 14.79 -22.02 -12.29
N THR A 172 14.83 -21.40 -11.10
CA THR A 172 14.93 -22.14 -9.83
C THR A 172 13.56 -22.47 -9.24
N ARG A 173 12.50 -21.77 -9.67
CA ARG A 173 11.14 -21.84 -9.11
C ARG A 173 11.08 -21.47 -7.63
N GLU A 174 11.94 -20.54 -7.23
CA GLU A 174 12.05 -20.04 -5.87
C GLU A 174 11.79 -18.54 -5.82
N SER A 175 11.36 -18.08 -4.64
CA SER A 175 11.19 -16.66 -4.33
C SER A 175 12.30 -16.13 -3.42
N ARG A 176 12.51 -14.82 -3.44
CA ARG A 176 13.37 -14.07 -2.53
C ARG A 176 12.61 -12.85 -2.04
N ILE A 177 12.76 -12.58 -0.75
CA ILE A 177 12.22 -11.38 -0.11
C ILE A 177 13.37 -10.40 0.07
N PHE A 178 13.16 -9.17 -0.38
CA PHE A 178 14.00 -8.03 -0.06
C PHE A 178 13.25 -7.18 0.94
N MET A 179 13.91 -6.78 2.04
CA MET A 179 13.38 -5.72 2.89
C MET A 179 14.48 -4.99 3.66
N THR A 180 14.15 -3.85 4.25
CA THR A 180 15.03 -3.21 5.26
C THR A 180 14.33 -3.27 6.61
N TYR A 181 14.72 -4.22 7.46
CA TYR A 181 14.13 -4.46 8.78
C TYR A 181 14.81 -3.58 9.85
N LYS A 182 14.07 -2.73 10.54
CA LYS A 182 14.58 -1.76 11.52
C LYS A 182 13.99 -1.96 12.92
N ASP A 183 13.63 -3.21 13.23
CA ASP A 183 13.06 -3.60 14.52
C ASP A 183 11.80 -2.78 14.83
N THR A 184 10.87 -2.71 13.89
CA THR A 184 9.53 -2.13 14.08
C THR A 184 8.45 -3.16 13.83
N LEU A 185 7.28 -3.02 14.46
CA LEU A 185 6.14 -3.91 14.18
C LEU A 185 5.66 -3.81 12.71
N ASN A 186 5.81 -2.64 12.08
CA ASN A 186 5.53 -2.49 10.65
C ASN A 186 6.48 -3.31 9.77
N ASP A 187 7.73 -3.54 10.21
CA ASP A 187 8.63 -4.43 9.49
C ASP A 187 8.17 -5.89 9.59
N VAL A 188 7.60 -6.32 10.73
CA VAL A 188 6.98 -7.65 10.88
C VAL A 188 5.81 -7.82 9.92
N MET A 189 4.91 -6.83 9.84
CA MET A 189 3.80 -6.85 8.89
C MET A 189 4.30 -6.90 7.45
N THR A 190 5.33 -6.11 7.12
CA THR A 190 5.97 -6.13 5.80
C THR A 190 6.54 -7.52 5.48
N LEU A 191 7.24 -8.16 6.43
CA LEU A 191 7.77 -9.50 6.21
C LEU A 191 6.66 -10.53 5.98
N ALA A 192 5.56 -10.47 6.74
CA ALA A 192 4.40 -11.32 6.55
C ALA A 192 3.73 -11.09 5.18
N HIS A 193 3.59 -9.84 4.76
CA HIS A 193 3.10 -9.45 3.44
C HIS A 193 3.92 -10.12 2.32
N GLU A 194 5.24 -9.93 2.36
CA GLU A 194 6.14 -10.49 1.35
C GLU A 194 6.20 -12.02 1.40
N ALA A 195 6.06 -12.62 2.58
CA ALA A 195 5.92 -14.07 2.74
C ALA A 195 4.66 -14.60 2.06
N GLY A 196 3.56 -13.85 2.06
CA GLY A 196 2.34 -14.18 1.31
C GLY A 196 2.57 -14.22 -0.21
N HIS A 197 3.32 -13.26 -0.76
CA HIS A 197 3.74 -13.32 -2.17
C HIS A 197 4.66 -14.50 -2.48
N ALA A 198 5.62 -14.79 -1.60
CA ALA A 198 6.50 -15.94 -1.74
C ALA A 198 5.71 -17.26 -1.68
N TRP A 199 4.72 -17.34 -0.80
CA TRP A 199 3.81 -18.48 -0.69
C TRP A 199 2.95 -18.68 -1.93
N HIS A 200 2.38 -17.62 -2.47
CA HIS A 200 1.62 -17.69 -3.73
C HIS A 200 2.49 -18.24 -4.87
N SER A 201 3.75 -17.79 -4.96
CA SER A 201 4.72 -18.32 -5.92
C SER A 201 5.03 -19.81 -5.66
N ARG A 202 5.18 -20.20 -4.38
CA ARG A 202 5.43 -21.58 -3.96
C ARG A 202 4.28 -22.53 -4.30
N VAL A 203 3.04 -22.07 -4.19
CA VAL A 203 1.83 -22.84 -4.57
C VAL A 203 1.78 -23.05 -6.08
N LEU A 204 2.21 -22.05 -6.87
CA LEU A 204 2.20 -22.11 -8.33
C LEU A 204 3.45 -22.75 -8.95
N LYS A 205 4.43 -23.18 -8.15
CA LYS A 205 5.77 -23.59 -8.63
C LYS A 205 5.77 -24.65 -9.74
N ASP A 206 4.82 -25.58 -9.70
CA ASP A 206 4.72 -26.70 -10.66
C ASP A 206 3.72 -26.44 -11.79
N THR A 207 3.10 -25.26 -11.78
CA THR A 207 2.21 -24.80 -12.85
C THR A 207 3.03 -24.37 -14.06
N ARG A 208 2.50 -24.62 -15.27
CA ARG A 208 3.14 -24.15 -16.50
C ARG A 208 3.27 -22.62 -16.48
N VAL A 209 4.40 -22.09 -16.93
CA VAL A 209 4.74 -20.64 -16.85
C VAL A 209 3.65 -19.70 -17.35
N LEU A 210 2.93 -20.06 -18.42
CA LEU A 210 1.84 -19.21 -18.94
C LEU A 210 0.58 -19.25 -18.07
N ALA A 211 0.36 -20.35 -17.35
CA ALA A 211 -0.75 -20.53 -16.42
C ALA A 211 -0.43 -20.01 -15.01
N SER A 212 0.85 -19.80 -14.67
CA SER A 212 1.28 -19.21 -13.39
C SER A 212 1.27 -17.68 -13.39
N ARG A 213 0.88 -17.02 -14.50
CA ARG A 213 0.71 -15.56 -14.56
C ARG A 213 -0.64 -15.15 -13.97
N TYR A 214 -0.62 -14.27 -12.97
CA TYR A 214 -1.80 -13.70 -12.32
C TYR A 214 -1.76 -12.17 -12.32
N PRO A 215 -2.91 -11.48 -12.22
CA PRO A 215 -2.96 -10.03 -12.09
C PRO A 215 -2.43 -9.55 -10.73
N MET A 216 -1.98 -8.30 -10.66
CA MET A 216 -1.52 -7.69 -9.39
C MET A 216 -2.60 -7.72 -8.31
N THR A 217 -3.87 -7.51 -8.66
CA THR A 217 -4.98 -7.59 -7.69
C THR A 217 -5.06 -8.95 -6.99
N LEU A 218 -4.77 -10.04 -7.71
CA LEU A 218 -4.70 -11.39 -7.13
C LEU A 218 -3.38 -11.64 -6.39
N ALA A 219 -2.30 -10.95 -6.78
CA ALA A 219 -1.04 -10.96 -6.04
C ALA A 219 -1.24 -10.41 -4.62
N GLU A 220 -1.87 -9.24 -4.51
CA GLU A 220 -2.17 -8.55 -3.24
C GLU A 220 -3.14 -9.32 -2.35
N SER A 221 -4.00 -10.17 -2.93
CA SER A 221 -4.90 -11.03 -2.15
C SER A 221 -4.11 -12.02 -1.30
N ALA A 222 -2.97 -12.54 -1.80
CA ALA A 222 -2.17 -13.50 -1.04
C ALA A 222 -1.33 -12.84 0.06
N SER A 223 -0.80 -11.64 -0.19
CA SER A 223 -0.01 -10.91 0.80
C SER A 223 -0.87 -10.34 1.93
N THR A 224 -2.00 -9.70 1.60
CA THR A 224 -2.96 -9.22 2.62
C THR A 224 -3.60 -10.38 3.39
N PHE A 225 -3.80 -11.54 2.76
CA PHE A 225 -4.24 -12.73 3.49
C PHE A 225 -3.17 -13.24 4.48
N ALA A 226 -1.88 -13.19 4.12
CA ALA A 226 -0.80 -13.55 5.03
C ALA A 226 -0.71 -12.59 6.22
N GLU A 227 -0.85 -11.28 6.00
CA GLU A 227 -1.00 -10.30 7.10
C GLU A 227 -2.18 -10.66 8.00
N ARG A 228 -3.32 -11.03 7.41
CA ARG A 228 -4.51 -11.41 8.19
C ARG A 228 -4.26 -12.65 9.05
N ILE A 229 -3.57 -13.66 8.52
CA ILE A 229 -3.15 -14.86 9.27
C ILE A 229 -2.26 -14.46 10.46
N LEU A 230 -1.31 -13.54 10.25
CA LEU A 230 -0.47 -13.01 11.32
C LEU A 230 -1.32 -12.35 12.42
N THR A 231 -2.20 -11.42 12.02
CA THR A 231 -3.09 -10.71 12.93
C THR A 231 -3.97 -11.68 13.72
N GLU A 232 -4.61 -12.65 13.06
CA GLU A 232 -5.46 -13.64 13.72
C GLU A 232 -4.69 -14.53 14.70
N GLY A 233 -3.48 -14.97 14.33
CA GLY A 233 -2.64 -15.78 15.21
C GLY A 233 -2.22 -15.03 16.48
N ILE A 234 -1.84 -13.76 16.35
CA ILE A 234 -1.44 -12.93 17.50
C ILE A 234 -2.66 -12.57 18.36
N MET A 235 -3.80 -12.28 17.76
CA MET A 235 -5.02 -11.94 18.50
C MET A 235 -5.53 -13.11 19.33
N ALA A 236 -5.42 -14.33 18.80
CA ALA A 236 -5.88 -15.56 19.46
C ALA A 236 -4.96 -16.03 20.60
N ALA A 237 -3.72 -15.55 20.66
CA ALA A 237 -2.76 -15.95 21.67
C ALA A 237 -2.83 -15.04 22.91
N ASP A 238 -2.77 -15.64 24.11
CA ASP A 238 -2.93 -14.94 25.39
C ASP A 238 -1.62 -14.35 25.93
N ASP A 239 -0.47 -14.74 25.36
CA ASP A 239 0.88 -14.42 25.83
C ASP A 239 1.46 -13.13 25.25
N TYR A 240 0.77 -12.50 24.29
CA TYR A 240 1.21 -11.23 23.72
C TYR A 240 0.69 -10.01 24.49
N GLU A 241 1.61 -9.08 24.73
CA GLU A 241 1.32 -7.76 25.30
C GLU A 241 0.21 -7.04 24.53
N GLU A 242 -0.66 -6.35 25.27
CA GLU A 242 -1.81 -5.62 24.69
C GLU A 242 -1.36 -4.54 23.69
N SER A 243 -0.19 -3.94 23.91
CA SER A 243 0.40 -2.95 23.00
C SER A 243 0.70 -3.51 21.61
N VAL A 244 1.15 -4.77 21.51
CA VAL A 244 1.39 -5.45 20.22
C VAL A 244 0.07 -5.61 19.47
N LYS A 245 -0.98 -6.06 20.18
CA LYS A 245 -2.33 -6.21 19.60
C LYS A 245 -2.88 -4.86 19.12
N LEU A 246 -2.71 -3.80 19.91
CA LEU A 246 -3.15 -2.45 19.53
C LEU A 246 -2.46 -1.94 18.26
N VAL A 247 -1.16 -2.17 18.09
CA VAL A 247 -0.44 -1.75 16.87
C VAL A 247 -0.94 -2.49 15.63
N LEU A 248 -1.23 -3.79 15.74
CA LEU A 248 -1.85 -4.55 14.63
C LEU A 248 -3.23 -4.00 14.27
N LEU A 249 -4.03 -3.62 15.27
CA LEU A 249 -5.33 -2.99 15.02
C LEU A 249 -5.19 -1.60 14.38
N ASP A 250 -4.20 -0.79 14.76
CA ASP A 250 -3.93 0.49 14.09
C ASP A 250 -3.53 0.27 12.63
N ALA A 251 -2.74 -0.76 12.33
CA ALA A 251 -2.40 -1.12 10.95
C ALA A 251 -3.64 -1.50 10.11
N GLU A 252 -4.56 -2.29 10.67
CA GLU A 252 -5.84 -2.61 10.03
C GLU A 252 -6.71 -1.36 9.79
N VAL A 253 -6.76 -0.45 10.77
CA VAL A 253 -7.46 0.84 10.64
C VAL A 253 -6.79 1.71 9.57
N GLU A 254 -5.46 1.72 9.49
CA GLU A 254 -4.73 2.45 8.46
C GLU A 254 -5.01 1.89 7.06
N HIS A 255 -5.03 0.56 6.89
CA HIS A 255 -5.44 -0.08 5.63
C HIS A 255 -6.87 0.31 5.25
N MET A 256 -7.79 0.34 6.21
CA MET A 256 -9.15 0.79 5.97
C MET A 256 -9.19 2.24 5.47
N LEU A 257 -8.45 3.16 6.10
CA LEU A 257 -8.36 4.55 5.65
C LEU A 257 -7.75 4.67 4.24
N ALA A 258 -6.73 3.86 3.95
CA ALA A 258 -6.14 3.80 2.61
C ALA A 258 -7.16 3.32 1.57
N PHE A 259 -7.93 2.28 1.85
CA PHE A 259 -8.90 1.70 0.91
C PHE A 259 -10.18 2.52 0.75
N LEU A 260 -10.68 3.13 1.83
CA LEU A 260 -11.93 3.90 1.80
C LEU A 260 -11.73 5.37 1.43
N LEU A 261 -10.55 5.96 1.66
CA LEU A 261 -10.31 7.38 1.42
C LEU A 261 -9.17 7.63 0.42
N ASP A 262 -7.97 7.07 0.62
CA ASP A 262 -6.82 7.42 -0.21
C ASP A 262 -6.91 6.86 -1.65
N LEU A 263 -7.16 5.56 -1.80
CA LEU A 263 -7.29 4.91 -3.11
C LEU A 263 -8.42 5.52 -3.96
N PRO A 264 -9.60 5.84 -3.40
CA PRO A 264 -10.66 6.50 -4.17
C PRO A 264 -10.25 7.89 -4.67
N VAL A 265 -9.52 8.68 -3.87
CA VAL A 265 -8.95 9.95 -4.34
C VAL A 265 -8.02 9.72 -5.52
N ARG A 266 -7.08 8.77 -5.40
CA ARG A 266 -6.09 8.49 -6.47
C ARG A 266 -6.76 7.99 -7.75
N PHE A 267 -7.74 7.09 -7.63
CA PHE A 267 -8.46 6.54 -8.77
C PHE A 267 -9.28 7.63 -9.47
N ARG A 268 -10.07 8.41 -8.72
CA ARG A 268 -10.86 9.52 -9.26
C ARG A 268 -9.98 10.59 -9.90
N PHE A 269 -8.81 10.86 -9.31
CA PHE A 269 -7.82 11.77 -9.90
C PHE A 269 -7.30 11.24 -11.23
N GLU A 270 -6.91 9.96 -11.31
CA GLU A 270 -6.45 9.35 -12.56
C GLU A 270 -7.53 9.41 -13.64
N GLU A 271 -8.79 9.06 -13.31
CA GLU A 271 -9.92 9.18 -14.23
C GLU A 271 -10.08 10.61 -14.76
N ALA A 272 -10.14 11.60 -13.86
CA ALA A 272 -10.31 12.99 -14.23
C ALA A 272 -9.16 13.52 -15.10
N VAL A 273 -7.92 13.09 -14.83
CA VAL A 273 -6.76 13.41 -15.67
C VAL A 273 -6.94 12.83 -17.07
N TYR A 274 -7.33 11.55 -17.21
CA TYR A 274 -7.52 10.95 -18.53
C TYR A 274 -8.68 11.57 -19.31
N GLU A 275 -9.77 11.91 -18.65
CA GLU A 275 -10.91 12.60 -19.27
C GLU A 275 -10.50 13.98 -19.75
N ARG A 276 -9.92 14.81 -18.87
CA ARG A 276 -9.53 16.18 -19.23
C ARG A 276 -8.43 16.19 -20.29
N ARG A 277 -7.49 15.23 -20.25
CA ARG A 277 -6.39 15.10 -21.22
C ARG A 277 -6.87 14.84 -22.65
N GLN A 278 -8.07 14.29 -22.86
CA GLN A 278 -8.63 14.12 -24.20
C GLN A 278 -8.88 15.45 -24.91
N HIS A 279 -9.01 16.54 -24.17
CA HIS A 279 -9.32 17.87 -24.68
C HIS A 279 -8.10 18.81 -24.80
N GLY A 280 -6.92 18.36 -24.37
CA GLY A 280 -5.71 19.18 -24.40
C GLY A 280 -4.67 18.73 -23.38
N ALA A 281 -3.50 19.35 -23.41
CA ALA A 281 -2.52 19.17 -22.34
C ALA A 281 -2.97 19.91 -21.07
N LEU A 282 -2.63 19.36 -19.90
CA LEU A 282 -2.95 19.91 -18.59
C LEU A 282 -1.76 20.68 -18.03
N SER A 283 -1.98 21.90 -17.55
CA SER A 283 -0.98 22.66 -16.80
C SER A 283 -0.76 22.06 -15.40
N PRO A 284 0.33 22.42 -14.69
CA PRO A 284 0.48 22.06 -13.28
C PRO A 284 -0.71 22.50 -12.43
N SER A 285 -1.25 23.70 -12.68
CA SER A 285 -2.42 24.21 -11.96
C SER A 285 -3.66 23.37 -12.21
N ASP A 286 -3.91 22.92 -13.44
CA ASP A 286 -5.03 22.02 -13.75
C ASP A 286 -4.92 20.72 -12.95
N LEU A 287 -3.75 20.10 -12.94
CA LEU A 287 -3.49 18.85 -12.21
C LEU A 287 -3.65 19.03 -10.70
N CYS A 288 -3.09 20.10 -10.13
CA CYS A 288 -3.24 20.42 -8.72
C CYS A 288 -4.70 20.66 -8.32
N ASN A 289 -5.49 21.32 -9.19
CA ASN A 289 -6.91 21.56 -8.94
C ASN A 289 -7.71 20.24 -9.00
N LEU A 290 -7.47 19.39 -10.00
CA LEU A 290 -8.09 18.06 -10.06
C LEU A 290 -7.82 17.22 -8.80
N MET A 291 -6.60 17.24 -8.27
CA MET A 291 -6.26 16.56 -7.02
C MET A 291 -7.01 17.16 -5.83
N LYS A 292 -7.06 18.48 -5.70
CA LYS A 292 -7.80 19.14 -4.61
C LYS A 292 -9.30 18.87 -4.66
N ASP A 293 -9.89 18.87 -5.85
CA ASP A 293 -11.31 18.63 -6.03
C ASP A 293 -11.68 17.19 -5.70
N THR A 294 -10.85 16.21 -6.08
CA THR A 294 -11.05 14.80 -5.71
C THR A 294 -10.84 14.56 -4.22
N GLN A 295 -9.84 15.20 -3.60
CA GLN A 295 -9.68 15.19 -2.14
C GLN A 295 -10.93 15.73 -1.43
N ARG A 296 -11.46 16.89 -1.84
CA ARG A 296 -12.69 17.46 -1.28
C ARG A 296 -13.89 16.56 -1.48
N GLN A 297 -14.03 15.94 -2.64
CA GLN A 297 -15.13 15.01 -2.92
C GLN A 297 -15.11 13.80 -1.97
N VAL A 298 -13.94 13.21 -1.73
CA VAL A 298 -13.81 11.98 -0.93
C VAL A 298 -13.74 12.27 0.56
N PHE A 299 -13.01 13.29 1.01
CA PHE A 299 -12.90 13.61 2.43
C PHE A 299 -14.03 14.51 2.94
N GLY A 300 -14.63 15.35 2.08
CA GLY A 300 -15.63 16.32 2.51
C GLY A 300 -15.07 17.25 3.61
N ASP A 301 -15.88 17.52 4.63
CA ASP A 301 -15.53 18.41 5.75
C ASP A 301 -14.60 17.77 6.80
N THR A 302 -13.90 16.68 6.46
CA THR A 302 -12.93 16.05 7.37
C THR A 302 -11.50 16.50 7.12
N LEU A 303 -11.25 17.23 6.03
CA LEU A 303 -9.99 17.87 5.67
C LEU A 303 -10.14 19.39 5.62
#